data_AF-A0A833GII3-F1
#
_entry.id   AF-A0A833GII3-F1
#
_cell.length_a   1.000
_cell.length_b   1.000
_cell.length_c   1.000
_cell.angle_alpha   90.00
_cell.angle_beta   90.00
_cell.angle_gamma   90.00
#
_symmetry.space_group_name_H-M   'P 1'
#
loop_
_entity.id
_entity.type
_entity.pdbx_description
1 polymer ?
#
loop_
_entity_poly.entity_id
_entity_poly.type
_entity_poly.pdbx_seq_one_letter_code
_entity_poly.pdbx_strand_id
1 'polypeptide(L)' 'REAAQRVAASLALPLGAAVDFWTEAALFSQAGLTALVYGPGDIAQAHSADEWVALEQLEQYARTCHRLLETRS' A
#
# COMPACT_ATOMS: atom_id res chain seq x y z
N ARG A 1 -14.51 -1.21 -2.97
CA ARG A 1 -13.86 -1.79 -1.77
C ARG A 1 -13.59 -3.29 -1.93
N GLU A 2 -14.59 -4.13 -2.18
CA GLU A 2 -14.39 -5.59 -2.30
C GLU A 2 -13.42 -6.01 -3.41
N ALA A 3 -13.50 -5.37 -4.59
CA ALA A 3 -12.58 -5.66 -5.69
C ALA A 3 -11.11 -5.42 -5.31
N ALA A 4 -10.82 -4.31 -4.63
CA ALA A 4 -9.47 -3.99 -4.14
C ALA A 4 -8.99 -5.00 -3.09
N GLN A 5 -9.88 -5.45 -2.18
CA GLN A 5 -9.56 -6.49 -1.21
C GLN A 5 -9.25 -7.83 -1.87
N ARG A 6 -10.00 -8.21 -2.93
CA ARG A 6 -9.70 -9.42 -3.72
C ARG A 6 -8.36 -9.33 -4.42
N VAL A 7 -8.03 -8.18 -5.01
CA VAL A 7 -6.72 -7.95 -5.63
C VAL A 7 -5.60 -8.06 -4.58
N ALA A 8 -5.74 -7.38 -3.44
CA ALA A 8 -4.77 -7.48 -2.34
C ALA A 8 -4.56 -8.94 -1.89
N ALA A 9 -5.64 -9.69 -1.70
CA ALA A 9 -5.57 -11.11 -1.34
C ALA A 9 -4.84 -11.95 -2.41
N SER A 10 -5.16 -11.75 -3.71
CA SER A 10 -4.49 -12.48 -4.80
C SER A 10 -2.99 -12.18 -4.92
N LEU A 11 -2.56 -11.00 -4.44
CA LEU A 11 -1.16 -10.57 -4.45
C LEU A 11 -0.44 -10.89 -3.12
N ALA A 12 -1.12 -11.54 -2.18
CA ALA A 12 -0.67 -11.77 -0.81
C ALA A 12 -0.22 -10.48 -0.11
N LEU A 13 -0.98 -9.39 -0.31
CA LEU A 13 -0.78 -8.12 0.38
C LEU A 13 -1.61 -8.10 1.68
N PRO A 14 -1.05 -7.60 2.80
CA PRO A 14 -1.79 -7.49 4.05
C PRO A 14 -2.95 -6.49 3.92
N LEU A 15 -4.08 -6.81 4.55
CA LEU A 15 -5.23 -5.91 4.63
C LEU A 15 -5.12 -5.04 5.89
N GLY A 16 -5.14 -3.72 5.69
CA GLY A 16 -5.22 -2.73 6.77
C GLY A 16 -6.66 -2.33 7.09
N ALA A 17 -6.83 -1.65 8.23
CA ALA A 17 -8.06 -0.93 8.54
C ALA A 17 -8.31 0.19 7.51
N ALA A 18 -9.55 0.66 7.44
CA ALA A 18 -9.81 1.91 6.74
C ALA A 18 -9.04 3.04 7.45
N VAL A 19 -8.53 3.98 6.68
CA VAL A 19 -7.72 5.09 7.17
C VAL A 19 -8.46 6.41 6.92
N ASP A 20 -8.26 7.37 7.83
CA ASP A 20 -8.93 8.67 7.78
C ASP A 20 -8.06 9.75 7.09
N PHE A 21 -7.17 9.34 6.20
CA PHE A 21 -6.37 10.23 5.35
C PHE A 21 -6.67 10.00 3.87
N TRP A 22 -6.46 11.03 3.06
CA TRP A 22 -6.71 10.98 1.63
C TRP A 22 -5.47 10.52 0.85
N THR A 23 -5.70 9.80 -0.25
CA THR A 23 -4.66 9.46 -1.24
C THR A 23 -5.25 9.54 -2.65
N GLU A 24 -4.39 9.68 -3.65
CA GLU A 24 -4.78 9.73 -5.06
C GLU A 24 -5.39 8.40 -5.57
N ALA A 25 -5.29 7.30 -4.83
CA ALA A 25 -6.00 6.05 -5.14
C ALA A 25 -7.52 6.26 -5.27
N ALA A 26 -8.07 7.28 -4.61
CA ALA A 26 -9.45 7.71 -4.77
C ALA A 26 -9.78 8.12 -6.22
N LEU A 27 -8.86 8.81 -6.91
CA LEU A 27 -9.05 9.25 -8.30
C LEU A 27 -9.10 8.06 -9.26
N PHE A 28 -8.20 7.08 -9.09
CA PHE A 28 -8.23 5.85 -9.88
C PHE A 28 -9.52 5.06 -9.65
N SER A 29 -9.96 4.97 -8.38
CA SER A 29 -11.24 4.33 -8.07
C SER A 29 -12.43 5.07 -8.68
N GLN A 30 -12.41 6.41 -8.72
CA GLN A 30 -13.46 7.22 -9.37
C GLN A 30 -13.46 7.01 -10.89
N ALA A 31 -12.30 6.77 -11.49
CA ALA A 31 -12.16 6.41 -12.91
C ALA A 31 -12.55 4.95 -13.23
N GLY A 32 -13.07 4.19 -12.26
CA GLY A 32 -13.51 2.80 -12.44
C GLY A 32 -12.40 1.75 -12.37
N LEU A 33 -11.18 2.14 -12.00
CA LEU A 33 -10.05 1.22 -11.84
C LEU A 33 -10.05 0.60 -10.45
N THR A 34 -9.61 -0.66 -10.35
CA THR A 34 -9.36 -1.28 -9.03
C THR A 34 -8.07 -0.70 -8.46
N ALA A 35 -8.19 0.11 -7.40
CA ALA A 35 -7.07 0.79 -6.76
C ALA A 35 -6.94 0.42 -5.28
N LEU A 36 -5.71 0.40 -4.78
CA LEU A 36 -5.36 0.18 -3.38
C LEU A 36 -4.15 1.04 -3.01
N VAL A 37 -4.01 1.35 -1.72
CA VAL A 37 -2.84 2.04 -1.16
C VAL A 37 -1.97 0.99 -0.46
N TYR A 38 -0.68 0.97 -0.76
CA TYR A 38 0.27 0.05 -0.15
C TYR A 38 1.66 0.70 -0.09
N GLY A 39 2.21 0.83 1.12
CA GLY A 39 3.50 1.47 1.36
C GLY A 39 4.05 1.13 2.75
N PRO A 40 5.36 1.33 2.98
CA PRO A 40 5.98 1.21 4.30
C PRO A 40 5.73 2.47 5.13
N GLY A 41 6.01 2.39 6.44
CA GLY A 41 5.88 3.50 7.38
C GLY A 41 4.54 3.52 8.12
N ASP A 42 4.37 4.56 8.93
CA ASP A 42 3.15 4.81 9.70
C ASP A 42 2.69 6.24 9.42
N ILE A 43 1.38 6.41 9.19
CA ILE A 43 0.81 7.74 8.96
C ILE A 43 1.02 8.67 10.16
N ALA A 44 1.10 8.12 11.38
CA ALA A 44 1.38 8.91 12.58
C ALA A 44 2.75 9.60 12.54
N GLN A 45 3.70 9.10 11.73
CA GLN A 45 5.01 9.74 11.55
C GLN A 45 5.05 10.74 10.38
N ALA A 46 4.09 10.67 9.47
CA ALA A 46 4.06 11.54 8.30
C ALA A 46 3.93 13.02 8.72
N HIS A 47 4.73 13.90 8.11
CA HIS A 47 4.77 15.33 8.41
C HIS A 47 5.16 15.67 9.87
N SER A 48 5.84 14.77 10.57
CA SER A 48 6.47 15.08 11.86
C SER A 48 7.84 15.77 11.65
N ALA A 49 8.34 16.46 12.67
CA ALA A 49 9.61 17.21 12.57
C ALA A 49 10.82 16.32 12.24
N ASP A 50 10.82 15.09 12.78
CA ASP A 50 11.84 14.08 12.57
C ASP A 50 11.24 12.85 11.89
N GLU A 51 10.51 13.05 10.79
CA GLU A 51 9.86 11.97 10.04
C GLU A 51 10.83 10.82 9.72
N TRP A 52 10.42 9.60 10.05
CA TRP A 52 11.24 8.40 9.90
C TRP A 52 10.42 7.17 9.53
N VAL A 53 11.12 6.15 9.03
CA VAL A 53 10.57 4.83 8.72
C VAL A 53 11.58 3.76 9.15
N ALA A 54 11.11 2.65 9.72
CA ALA A 54 12.00 1.58 10.14
C ALA A 54 12.65 0.88 8.93
N LEU A 55 13.91 0.48 9.06
CA LEU A 55 14.61 -0.24 7.99
C LEU A 55 13.90 -1.55 7.64
N GLU A 56 13.34 -2.23 8.63
CA GLU A 56 12.58 -3.47 8.46
C GLU A 56 11.31 -3.26 7.64
N GLN A 57 10.65 -2.10 7.78
CA GLN A 57 9.47 -1.75 6.97
C GLN A 57 9.86 -1.49 5.51
N LEU A 58 10.98 -0.79 5.28
CA LEU A 58 11.52 -0.58 3.94
C LEU A 58 11.90 -1.90 3.28
N GLU A 59 12.61 -2.77 4.01
CA GLU A 59 13.03 -4.08 3.52
C GLU A 59 11.83 -4.96 3.16
N GLN A 60 10.79 -4.97 4.01
CA GLN A 60 9.58 -5.72 3.75
C GLN A 60 8.82 -5.22 2.51
N TYR A 61 8.73 -3.91 2.34
CA TYR A 61 8.12 -3.30 1.17
C TYR A 61 8.90 -3.64 -0.10
N ALA A 62 10.23 -3.46 -0.08
CA ALA A 62 11.11 -3.78 -1.20
C ALA A 62 11.00 -5.26 -1.61
N ARG A 63 11.07 -6.20 -0.65
CA ARG A 63 10.86 -7.63 -0.91
C ARG A 63 9.52 -7.91 -1.58
N THR A 64 8.46 -7.24 -1.13
CA THR A 64 7.13 -7.41 -1.70
C THR A 64 7.06 -6.88 -3.13
N CYS A 65 7.57 -5.69 -3.40
CA CYS A 65 7.65 -5.14 -4.75
C CYS A 65 8.46 -6.04 -5.69
N HIS A 66 9.64 -6.51 -5.27
CA HIS A 66 10.46 -7.44 -6.06
C HIS A 66 9.67 -8.70 -6.43
N ARG A 67 9.07 -9.37 -5.45
CA ARG A 67 8.24 -10.56 -5.68
C ARG A 67 7.12 -10.29 -6.69
N LEU A 68 6.41 -9.17 -6.58
CA LEU A 68 5.29 -8.83 -7.48
C LEU A 68 5.75 -8.57 -8.92
N LEU A 69 6.94 -8.01 -9.10
CA LEU A 69 7.52 -7.78 -10.42
C LEU A 69 8.01 -9.09 -11.05
N GLU A 70 8.61 -9.98 -10.26
CA GLU A 70 9.10 -11.29 -10.72
C GLU A 70 7.98 -12.28 -11.04
N THR A 71 6.87 -12.24 -10.32
CA THR A 71 5.71 -13.13 -10.54
C THR A 71 5.01 -12.88 -11.89
N ARG A 72 5.39 -11.82 -12.62
CA ARG A 72 4.80 -11.42 -13.91
C ARG A 72 5.69 -11.72 -15.14
N SER A 73 6.81 -12.43 -14.97
CA SER A 73 7.57 -13.05 -16.08
C SER A 73 7.15 -14.49 -16.29
#